data_AF-A0A2J4ZR03-F1
#
_entry.id   AF-A0A2J4ZR03-F1
#
_cell.length_a   1.000
_cell.length_b   1.000
_cell.length_c   1.000
_cell.angle_alpha   90.00
_cell.angle_beta   90.00
_cell.angle_gamma   90.00
#
_symmetry.space_group_name_H-M   'P 1'
#
loop_
_entity.id
_entity.type
_entity.pdbx_description
1 polymer ?
#
loop_
_entity_poly.entity_id
_entity_poly.type
_entity_poly.pdbx_seq_one_letter_code
_entity_poly.pdbx_strand_id
1 'polypeptide(L)' 'GEESRADRLAKTLMERHISVSTAEPFCVTANVPQAIRIALGSVPFDSLRAALVQVREAVEYEQYR' A
#
# COMPACT_ATOMS: atom_id res chain seq x y z
N GLY A 1 20.05 -4.12 -2.08
CA GLY A 1 19.08 -4.42 -3.15
C GLY A 1 18.22 -3.20 -3.32
N GLU A 2 17.85 -2.89 -4.55
CA GLU A 2 16.95 -1.76 -4.84
C GLU A 2 15.58 -2.02 -4.18
N GLU A 3 15.04 -1.02 -3.48
CA GLU A 3 13.76 -1.13 -2.78
C GLU A 3 12.63 -1.25 -3.83
N SER A 4 11.68 -2.17 -3.66
CA SER A 4 10.60 -2.32 -4.64
C SER A 4 9.63 -1.14 -4.59
N ARG A 5 8.87 -0.91 -5.68
CA ARG A 5 7.85 0.15 -5.69
C ARG A 5 6.80 -0.09 -4.62
N ALA A 6 6.44 -1.36 -4.38
CA ALA A 6 5.48 -1.73 -3.35
C ALA A 6 6.01 -1.41 -1.93
N ASP A 7 7.30 -1.61 -1.66
CA ASP A 7 7.92 -1.30 -0.37
C ASP A 7 7.95 0.21 -0.11
N ARG A 8 8.36 1.00 -1.12
CA ARG A 8 8.33 2.47 -1.04
C ARG A 8 6.92 2.99 -0.80
N LEU A 9 5.95 2.49 -1.54
CA LEU A 9 4.54 2.85 -1.36
C LEU A 9 4.05 2.52 0.05
N ALA A 10 4.39 1.32 0.57
CA ALA A 10 4.03 0.93 1.92
C ALA A 10 4.64 1.86 2.97
N LYS A 11 5.91 2.28 2.78
CA LYS A 11 6.58 3.26 3.65
C LYS A 11 5.90 4.63 3.61
N THR A 12 5.60 5.17 2.43
CA THR A 12 4.88 6.44 2.29
C THR A 12 3.50 6.41 2.93
N LEU A 13 2.78 5.30 2.81
CA LEU A 13 1.47 5.14 3.47
C LEU A 13 1.60 5.05 4.99
N MET A 14 2.65 4.38 5.47
CA MET A 14 2.93 4.29 6.91
C MET A 14 3.22 5.67 7.52
N GLU A 15 3.93 6.54 6.80
CA GLU A 15 4.14 7.95 7.19
C GLU A 15 2.82 8.76 7.27
N ARG A 16 1.78 8.32 6.55
CA ARG A 16 0.41 8.87 6.60
C ARG A 16 -0.50 8.15 7.61
N HIS A 17 0.07 7.32 8.49
CA HIS A 17 -0.67 6.48 9.44
C HIS A 17 -1.62 5.45 8.79
N ILE A 18 -1.33 5.03 7.56
CA ILE A 18 -2.07 3.98 6.84
C ILE A 18 -1.19 2.75 6.75
N SER A 19 -1.51 1.72 7.54
CA SER A 19 -0.77 0.45 7.52
C SER A 19 -1.28 -0.47 6.41
N VAL A 20 -0.36 -0.98 5.59
CA VAL A 20 -0.61 -1.92 4.50
C VAL A 20 0.43 -3.05 4.53
N SER A 21 0.14 -4.18 3.88
CA SER A 21 1.13 -5.24 3.66
C SER A 21 1.51 -5.30 2.19
N THR A 22 2.78 -5.54 1.88
CA THR A 22 3.20 -5.91 0.52
C THR A 22 2.73 -7.33 0.18
N ALA A 23 2.83 -7.71 -1.09
CA ALA A 23 2.37 -9.02 -1.55
C ALA A 23 3.31 -10.18 -1.19
N GLU A 24 4.56 -9.91 -0.82
CA GLU A 24 5.58 -10.94 -0.54
C GLU A 24 5.12 -12.01 0.46
N PRO A 25 4.49 -11.68 1.61
CA PRO A 25 4.05 -12.70 2.58
C PRO A 25 2.92 -13.61 2.08
N PHE A 26 2.27 -13.26 0.97
CA PHE A 26 1.11 -13.96 0.42
C PHE A 26 1.40 -14.60 -0.96
N CYS A 27 2.59 -14.38 -1.51
CA CYS A 27 2.95 -14.87 -2.83
C CYS A 27 3.33 -16.35 -2.78
N VAL A 28 2.68 -17.17 -3.60
CA VAL A 28 2.96 -18.61 -3.73
C VAL A 28 3.74 -18.96 -5.00
N THR A 29 4.05 -17.95 -5.82
CA THR A 29 4.82 -18.11 -7.06
C THR A 29 6.23 -17.53 -6.89
N ALA A 30 7.13 -17.88 -7.82
CA ALA A 30 8.50 -17.36 -7.83
C ALA A 30 8.59 -15.84 -8.04
N ASN A 31 7.57 -15.23 -8.67
CA ASN A 31 7.56 -13.81 -8.99
C ASN A 31 6.56 -13.07 -8.12
N VAL A 32 7.07 -12.31 -7.14
CA VAL A 32 6.23 -11.48 -6.26
C VAL A 32 5.63 -10.32 -7.06
N PRO A 33 4.30 -10.16 -7.09
CA PRO A 33 3.68 -9.04 -7.78
C PRO A 33 3.97 -7.72 -7.05
N GLN A 34 4.10 -6.63 -7.82
CA GLN A 34 4.18 -5.27 -7.28
C GLN A 34 2.79 -4.80 -6.81
N ALA A 35 2.33 -5.35 -5.70
CA ALA A 35 1.01 -5.13 -5.13
C ALA A 35 1.06 -4.91 -3.61
N ILE A 36 0.04 -4.19 -3.12
CA ILE A 36 -0.23 -3.99 -1.70
C ILE A 36 -1.60 -4.55 -1.33
N ARG A 37 -1.76 -4.91 -0.07
CA ARG A 37 -3.01 -5.38 0.53
C ARG A 37 -3.45 -4.41 1.63
N ILE A 38 -4.74 -4.07 1.62
CA ILE A 38 -5.35 -3.14 2.57
C ILE A 38 -6.38 -3.91 3.42
N ALA A 39 -6.24 -3.86 4.74
CA ALA A 39 -7.22 -4.40 5.67
C ALA A 39 -8.26 -3.33 6.00
N LEU A 40 -9.52 -3.54 5.59
CA LEU A 40 -10.59 -2.56 5.80
C LEU A 40 -11.37 -2.79 7.10
N GLY A 41 -11.26 -3.97 7.71
CA GLY A 41 -12.08 -4.39 8.85
C GLY A 41 -11.86 -3.60 10.15
N SER A 42 -10.76 -2.86 10.25
CA SER A 42 -10.41 -2.04 11.43
C SER A 42 -10.67 -0.54 11.23
N VAL A 43 -11.11 -0.11 10.05
CA VAL A 43 -11.26 1.31 9.71
C VAL A 43 -12.73 1.73 9.87
N PRO A 44 -13.03 2.75 10.71
CA PRO A 44 -14.39 3.31 10.78
C PRO A 44 -14.88 3.78 9.41
N PHE A 45 -16.17 3.60 9.14
CA PHE A 45 -16.75 3.93 7.83
C PHE A 45 -16.57 5.43 7.47
N ASP A 46 -16.67 6.31 8.46
CA ASP A 46 -16.51 7.75 8.29
C ASP A 46 -15.09 8.16 7.87
N SER A 47 -14.07 7.38 8.23
CA SER A 47 -12.68 7.64 7.85
C SER A 47 -12.22 6.81 6.64
N LEU A 48 -12.97 5.77 6.26
CA LEU A 48 -12.63 4.85 5.17
C LEU A 48 -12.40 5.58 3.84
N ARG A 49 -13.32 6.49 3.47
CA ARG A 49 -13.18 7.26 2.21
C ARG A 49 -11.90 8.08 2.20
N ALA A 50 -11.62 8.80 3.28
CA ALA A 50 -10.44 9.65 3.38
C ALA A 50 -9.15 8.82 3.32
N ALA A 51 -9.11 7.66 4.00
CA ALA A 51 -7.98 6.74 3.93
C ALA A 51 -7.75 6.20 2.51
N LEU A 52 -8.80 5.77 1.81
CA LEU A 52 -8.67 5.26 0.44
C LEU A 52 -8.25 6.34 -0.58
N VAL A 53 -8.67 7.59 -0.37
CA VAL A 53 -8.19 8.73 -1.16
C VAL A 53 -6.69 8.92 -0.99
N GLN A 54 -6.19 8.92 0.25
CA GLN A 54 -4.75 9.02 0.51
C GLN A 54 -3.95 7.86 -0.07
N VAL A 55 -4.52 6.65 -0.08
CA VAL A 55 -3.92 5.49 -0.76
C VAL A 55 -3.79 5.74 -2.26
N ARG A 56 -4.87 6.21 -2.91
CA ARG A 56 -4.84 6.53 -4.34
C ARG A 56 -3.77 7.56 -4.67
N GLU A 57 -3.71 8.65 -3.92
CA GLU A 57 -2.72 9.71 -4.13
C GLU A 57 -1.28 9.21 -4.01
N ALA A 58 -1.00 8.31 -3.05
CA ALA A 58 0.33 7.73 -2.90
C ALA A 58 0.67 6.79 -4.07
N VAL A 59 -0.31 6.01 -4.56
CA VAL A 59 -0.13 5.15 -5.75
C VAL A 59 0.16 6.01 -6.99
N GLU A 60 -0.62 7.07 -7.20
CA GLU A 60 -0.42 8.00 -8.33
C GLU A 60 0.96 8.66 -8.26
N TYR A 61 1.39 9.11 -7.07
CA TYR A 61 2.72 9.70 -6.89
C TYR A 61 3.85 8.73 -7.28
N GLU A 62 3.79 7.46 -6.85
CA GLU A 62 4.78 6.45 -7.22
C GLU A 62 4.64 5.96 -8.68
N GLN A 63 3.55 6.27 -9.38
CA GLN A 63 3.41 6.00 -10.82
C GLN A 63 4.12 7.05 -11.70
N TYR A 64 4.17 8.31 -11.26
CA TYR A 64 4.78 9.41 -12.01
C TYR A 64 6.23 9.74 -11.61
N ARG A 65 6.78 8.96 -10.68
CA ARG A 65 8.17 9.06 -10.21
C ARG A 65 9.11 8.21 -11.06
#